data_AF-A0A4R4KTX7-F1
#
_entry.id   AF-A0A4R4KTX7-F1
#
_cell.length_a   1.000
_cell.length_b   1.000
_cell.length_c   1.000
_cell.angle_alpha   90.00
_cell.angle_beta   90.00
_cell.angle_gamma   90.00
#
_symmetry.space_group_name_H-M   'P 1'
#
loop_
_entity.id
_entity.type
_entity.pdbx_description
1 polymer ?
#
loop_
_entity_poly.entity_id
_entity_poly.type
_entity_poly.pdbx_seq_one_letter_code
_entity_poly.pdbx_strand_id
1 'polypeptide(L)'
;PGEASGRLLPAEEWSGSSYGSVPIGHSVDATPLQMAAAYAAIANDGTYVPPRLIKEIIDGQTGRRTPAEPPATRSVLSPANAAALRTILEAVTTVDHATGLAAAVPGYRVAGKTGTGWRLANGVKQPGEVGSFIGMAPAENPRYVVAVFVWSPGGEGGAVAAPAFREMMGFTLRHYKVPPSGGKAPKFEVFPR
;
A
#
# COMPACT_ATOMS: atom_id res chain seq x y z
N PRO A 1 14.10 -8.01 14.20
CA PRO A 1 14.32 -9.46 13.97
C PRO A 1 12.95 -10.18 13.94
N GLY A 2 12.84 -11.31 13.25
CA GLY A 2 11.57 -12.07 13.14
C GLY A 2 10.62 -11.60 12.04
N GLU A 3 11.13 -10.99 10.96
CA GLU A 3 10.32 -10.66 9.79
C GLU A 3 9.83 -11.94 9.11
N ALA A 4 8.51 -12.06 8.92
CA ALA A 4 7.92 -13.17 8.18
C ALA A 4 8.16 -12.99 6.67
N SER A 5 8.43 -14.08 5.95
CA SER A 5 8.68 -14.06 4.50
C SER A 5 7.43 -13.84 3.65
N GLY A 6 6.23 -13.94 4.26
CA GLY A 6 5.00 -14.17 3.50
C GLY A 6 4.99 -15.57 2.87
N ARG A 7 4.01 -15.82 2.02
CA ARG A 7 3.84 -17.10 1.30
C ARG A 7 3.11 -16.89 -0.01
N LEU A 8 3.75 -17.27 -1.10
CA LEU A 8 3.13 -17.42 -2.41
C LEU A 8 3.68 -18.72 -3.01
N LEU A 9 2.80 -19.62 -3.41
CA LEU A 9 3.23 -20.86 -4.06
C LEU A 9 3.79 -20.54 -5.45
N PRO A 10 4.82 -21.27 -5.91
CA PRO A 10 5.28 -21.16 -7.29
C PRO A 10 4.16 -21.56 -8.26
N ALA A 11 4.16 -20.98 -9.46
CA ALA A 11 3.04 -21.10 -10.40
C ALA A 11 2.77 -22.56 -10.82
N GLU A 12 3.80 -23.40 -10.81
CA GLU A 12 3.72 -24.83 -11.14
C GLU A 12 2.94 -25.63 -10.07
N GLU A 13 2.85 -25.11 -8.85
CA GLU A 13 2.09 -25.71 -7.73
C GLU A 13 0.68 -25.13 -7.61
N TRP A 14 0.28 -24.22 -8.51
CA TRP A 14 -1.04 -23.61 -8.46
C TRP A 14 -2.12 -24.64 -8.83
N SER A 15 -3.11 -24.76 -7.94
CA SER A 15 -4.35 -25.46 -8.26
C SER A 15 -5.10 -24.74 -9.40
N GLY A 16 -6.05 -25.42 -10.05
CA GLY A 16 -6.91 -24.80 -11.07
C GLY A 16 -7.65 -23.55 -10.56
N SER A 17 -8.00 -23.50 -9.27
CA SER A 17 -8.63 -22.33 -8.64
C SER A 17 -7.65 -21.20 -8.29
N SER A 18 -6.35 -21.47 -8.17
CA SER A 18 -5.36 -20.46 -7.74
C SER A 18 -5.26 -19.29 -8.72
N TYR A 19 -5.45 -19.54 -10.03
CA TYR A 19 -5.48 -18.50 -11.06
C TYR A 19 -6.57 -17.45 -10.84
N GLY A 20 -7.69 -17.82 -10.23
CA GLY A 20 -8.75 -16.88 -9.86
C GLY A 20 -8.53 -16.22 -8.50
N SER A 21 -7.96 -16.96 -7.54
CA SER A 21 -7.80 -16.52 -6.15
C SER A 21 -6.61 -15.57 -5.94
N VAL A 22 -5.45 -15.86 -6.54
CA VAL A 22 -4.23 -15.05 -6.35
C VAL A 22 -4.41 -13.59 -6.79
N PRO A 23 -4.98 -13.29 -7.97
CA PRO A 23 -5.15 -11.91 -8.42
C PRO A 23 -6.07 -11.06 -7.53
N ILE A 24 -6.99 -11.69 -6.81
CA ILE A 24 -7.90 -11.00 -5.86
C ILE A 24 -7.35 -11.00 -4.43
N GLY A 25 -6.12 -11.47 -4.21
CA GLY A 25 -5.43 -11.42 -2.91
C GLY A 25 -5.73 -12.61 -1.99
N HIS A 26 -6.32 -13.69 -2.50
CA HIS A 26 -6.46 -14.96 -1.79
C HIS A 26 -5.35 -15.94 -2.21
N SER A 27 -5.03 -16.92 -1.37
CA SER A 27 -3.92 -17.88 -1.62
C SER A 27 -2.52 -17.23 -1.65
N VAL A 28 -2.39 -16.03 -1.07
CA VAL A 28 -1.13 -15.32 -0.86
C VAL A 28 -1.13 -14.72 0.54
N ASP A 29 -0.01 -14.87 1.25
CA ASP A 29 0.25 -14.21 2.51
C ASP A 29 1.35 -13.17 2.30
N ALA A 30 1.10 -11.93 2.69
CA ALA A 30 2.08 -10.85 2.64
C ALA A 30 2.07 -10.07 3.96
N THR A 31 3.24 -9.64 4.40
CA THR A 31 3.32 -8.75 5.57
C THR A 31 2.86 -7.35 5.20
N PRO A 32 2.39 -6.54 6.18
CA PRO A 32 2.10 -5.13 5.94
C PRO A 32 3.26 -4.36 5.30
N LEU A 33 4.51 -4.69 5.66
CA LEU A 33 5.70 -4.07 5.11
C LEU A 33 5.92 -4.44 3.64
N GLN A 34 5.73 -5.71 3.27
CA GLN A 34 5.79 -6.16 1.87
C GLN A 34 4.72 -5.47 1.02
N MET A 35 3.51 -5.34 1.54
CA MET A 35 2.42 -4.64 0.86
C MET A 35 2.71 -3.15 0.70
N ALA A 36 3.23 -2.49 1.73
CA ALA A 36 3.69 -1.10 1.63
C ALA A 36 4.80 -0.93 0.59
N ALA A 37 5.76 -1.87 0.54
CA ALA A 37 6.85 -1.85 -0.44
C ALA A 37 6.35 -2.03 -1.89
N ALA A 38 5.32 -2.85 -2.09
CA ALA A 38 4.69 -3.00 -3.40
C ALA A 38 4.07 -1.69 -3.88
N TYR A 39 3.33 -0.98 -3.01
CA TYR A 39 2.79 0.34 -3.32
C TYR A 39 3.89 1.41 -3.46
N ALA A 40 4.99 1.28 -2.72
CA ALA A 40 6.15 2.14 -2.87
C ALA A 40 6.82 1.98 -4.23
N ALA A 41 6.84 0.77 -4.81
CA ALA A 41 7.33 0.57 -6.17
C ALA A 41 6.43 1.29 -7.21
N ILE A 42 5.10 1.23 -7.03
CA ILE A 42 4.15 1.99 -7.88
C ILE A 42 4.36 3.51 -7.71
N ALA A 43 4.57 3.97 -6.47
CA ALA A 43 4.86 5.36 -6.15
C ALA A 43 6.18 5.83 -6.79
N ASN A 44 7.18 4.97 -6.82
CA ASN A 44 8.55 5.22 -7.31
C ASN A 44 8.74 4.82 -8.78
N ASP A 45 7.76 5.16 -9.63
CA ASP A 45 7.79 4.96 -11.09
C ASP A 45 8.13 3.54 -11.54
N GLY A 46 7.71 2.54 -10.76
CA GLY A 46 7.92 1.13 -11.07
C GLY A 46 9.24 0.54 -10.58
N THR A 47 10.05 1.31 -9.84
CA THR A 47 11.30 0.82 -9.25
C THR A 47 11.07 0.36 -7.81
N TYR A 48 11.23 -0.93 -7.57
CA TYR A 48 11.23 -1.51 -6.23
C TYR A 48 12.53 -1.16 -5.50
N VAL A 49 12.39 -0.60 -4.30
CA VAL A 49 13.47 -0.35 -3.36
C VAL A 49 13.13 -1.13 -2.08
N PRO A 50 13.96 -2.08 -1.63
CA PRO A 50 13.70 -2.81 -0.40
C PRO A 50 13.64 -1.84 0.80
N PRO A 51 12.59 -1.91 1.65
CA PRO A 51 12.49 -1.07 2.83
C PRO A 51 13.67 -1.24 3.78
N ARG A 52 14.12 -0.15 4.41
CA ARG A 52 15.22 -0.17 5.39
C ARG A 52 14.87 0.70 6.59
N LEU A 53 15.26 0.24 7.77
CA LEU A 53 15.12 0.98 9.03
C LEU A 53 16.45 1.62 9.47
N ILE A 54 17.57 0.97 9.18
CA ILE A 54 18.90 1.43 9.57
C ILE A 54 19.41 2.41 8.52
N LYS A 55 19.67 3.65 8.93
CA LYS A 55 20.24 4.71 8.09
C LYS A 55 21.77 4.75 8.17
N GLU A 56 22.30 4.76 9.39
CA GLU A 56 23.72 4.82 9.68
C GLU A 56 24.00 4.16 11.04
N ILE A 57 25.24 3.71 11.23
CA ILE A 57 25.78 3.21 12.49
C ILE A 57 26.79 4.24 13.00
N ILE A 58 26.64 4.65 14.26
CA ILE A 58 27.55 5.61 14.91
C ILE A 58 28.38 4.86 15.94
N ASP A 59 29.70 4.88 15.76
CA ASP A 59 30.64 4.28 16.69
C ASP A 59 30.71 5.08 17.99
N GLY A 60 30.49 4.42 19.12
CA GLY A 60 30.38 5.07 20.44
C GLY A 60 31.68 5.60 21.01
N GLN A 61 32.85 5.18 20.49
CA GLN A 61 34.17 5.59 20.99
C GLN A 61 34.80 6.68 20.12
N THR A 62 34.69 6.52 18.81
CA THR A 62 35.32 7.38 17.80
C THR A 62 34.37 8.42 17.23
N GLY A 63 33.06 8.25 17.43
CA GLY A 63 32.04 9.09 16.79
C GLY A 63 31.91 8.88 15.28
N ARG A 64 32.65 7.90 14.70
CA ARG A 64 32.63 7.62 13.27
C ARG A 64 31.24 7.16 12.84
N ARG A 65 30.71 7.79 11.78
CA ARG A 65 29.43 7.42 11.17
C ARG A 65 29.66 6.58 9.92
N THR A 66 29.03 5.42 9.88
CA THR A 66 29.06 4.53 8.73
C THR A 66 27.64 4.41 8.16
N PRO A 67 27.37 4.95 6.95
CA PRO A 67 26.07 4.78 6.30
C PRO A 67 25.73 3.32 6.08
N ALA A 68 24.45 2.98 6.06
CA ALA A 68 24.02 1.66 5.61
C ALA A 68 24.31 1.49 4.11
N GLU A 69 24.64 0.26 3.71
CA GLU A 69 24.86 -0.09 2.30
C GLU A 69 23.67 0.33 1.41
N PRO A 70 23.90 0.77 0.16
CA PRO A 70 22.81 1.11 -0.75
C PRO A 70 21.84 -0.07 -0.99
N PRO A 71 20.52 0.18 -1.16
CA PRO A 71 19.57 -0.85 -1.53
C PRO A 71 19.82 -1.40 -2.93
N ALA A 72 19.80 -2.74 -3.04
CA ALA A 72 19.69 -3.41 -4.33
C ALA A 72 18.27 -3.17 -4.88
N THR A 73 18.16 -2.30 -5.87
CA THR A 73 16.89 -1.92 -6.50
C THR A 73 16.62 -2.77 -7.74
N ARG A 74 15.36 -2.85 -8.16
CA ARG A 74 14.96 -3.53 -9.41
C ARG A 74 13.74 -2.88 -10.03
N SER A 75 13.67 -2.87 -11.36
CA SER A 75 12.48 -2.46 -12.10
C SER A 75 11.42 -3.56 -12.02
N VAL A 76 10.19 -3.20 -11.65
CA VAL A 76 9.02 -4.11 -11.61
C VAL A 76 7.89 -3.64 -12.52
N LEU A 77 7.81 -2.35 -12.82
CA LEU A 77 6.91 -1.76 -13.82
C LEU A 77 7.68 -0.74 -14.66
N SER A 78 7.16 -0.43 -15.85
CA SER A 78 7.62 0.78 -16.56
C SER A 78 7.09 2.03 -15.86
N PRO A 79 7.77 3.19 -15.97
CA PRO A 79 7.27 4.46 -15.44
C PRO A 79 5.87 4.81 -15.94
N ALA A 80 5.59 4.54 -17.23
CA ALA A 80 4.28 4.75 -17.84
C ALA A 80 3.18 3.89 -17.18
N ASN A 81 3.45 2.60 -16.95
CA ASN A 81 2.48 1.71 -16.30
C ASN A 81 2.29 2.07 -14.83
N ALA A 82 3.35 2.47 -14.12
CA ALA A 82 3.24 2.96 -12.76
C ALA A 82 2.36 4.22 -12.68
N ALA A 83 2.57 5.20 -13.57
CA ALA A 83 1.76 6.41 -13.65
C ALA A 83 0.29 6.12 -13.99
N ALA A 84 0.03 5.22 -14.94
CA ALA A 84 -1.33 4.79 -15.28
C ALA A 84 -2.01 4.09 -14.09
N LEU A 85 -1.27 3.26 -13.35
CA LEU A 85 -1.81 2.56 -12.19
C LEU A 85 -2.12 3.51 -11.04
N ARG A 86 -1.24 4.50 -10.77
CA ARG A 86 -1.53 5.59 -9.81
C ARG A 86 -2.81 6.32 -10.19
N THR A 87 -2.94 6.67 -11.47
CA THR A 87 -4.13 7.34 -12.01
C THR A 87 -5.39 6.53 -11.74
N ILE A 88 -5.44 5.25 -12.14
CA ILE A 88 -6.63 4.41 -11.95
C ILE A 88 -6.96 4.23 -10.46
N LEU A 89 -5.95 4.14 -9.59
CA LEU A 89 -6.15 4.01 -8.15
C LEU A 89 -6.73 5.27 -7.48
N GLU A 90 -6.72 6.44 -8.14
CA GLU A 90 -7.44 7.62 -7.64
C GLU A 90 -8.96 7.43 -7.70
N ALA A 91 -9.48 6.59 -8.60
CA ALA A 91 -10.91 6.33 -8.71
C ALA A 91 -11.52 5.80 -7.40
N VAL A 92 -10.72 5.06 -6.62
CA VAL A 92 -11.13 4.47 -5.32
C VAL A 92 -11.52 5.53 -4.30
N THR A 93 -10.95 6.73 -4.39
CA THR A 93 -11.15 7.82 -3.44
C THR A 93 -11.97 8.98 -4.01
N THR A 94 -12.36 8.91 -5.29
CA THR A 94 -12.96 10.05 -6.01
C THR A 94 -14.27 9.73 -6.73
N VAL A 95 -14.52 8.47 -7.11
CA VAL A 95 -15.78 8.07 -7.76
C VAL A 95 -16.88 7.89 -6.73
N ASP A 96 -18.07 8.37 -7.04
CA ASP A 96 -19.25 8.20 -6.18
C ASP A 96 -19.48 6.72 -5.84
N HIS A 97 -19.80 6.45 -4.58
CA HIS A 97 -19.98 5.09 -4.03
C HIS A 97 -18.75 4.17 -4.10
N ALA A 98 -17.55 4.69 -4.40
CA ALA A 98 -16.32 3.91 -4.35
C ALA A 98 -15.99 3.45 -2.92
N THR A 99 -15.24 2.35 -2.83
CA THR A 99 -14.98 1.68 -1.56
C THR A 99 -14.10 2.46 -0.59
N GLY A 100 -13.31 3.43 -1.08
CA GLY A 100 -12.27 4.11 -0.31
C GLY A 100 -12.48 5.62 -0.15
N LEU A 101 -13.70 6.13 -0.35
CA LEU A 101 -13.99 7.57 -0.25
C LEU A 101 -13.52 8.20 1.08
N ALA A 102 -13.60 7.45 2.18
CA ALA A 102 -13.16 7.90 3.50
C ALA A 102 -11.63 8.09 3.64
N ALA A 103 -10.84 7.60 2.67
CA ALA A 103 -9.39 7.78 2.62
C ALA A 103 -8.96 9.09 1.92
N ALA A 104 -9.90 9.84 1.34
CA ALA A 104 -9.60 11.09 0.65
C ALA A 104 -9.00 12.14 1.61
N VAL A 105 -7.87 12.74 1.22
CA VAL A 105 -7.20 13.78 1.99
C VAL A 105 -7.47 15.15 1.34
N PRO A 106 -8.16 16.09 2.03
CA PRO A 106 -8.45 17.40 1.46
C PRO A 106 -7.20 18.12 0.97
N GLY A 107 -7.25 18.64 -0.26
CA GLY A 107 -6.13 19.34 -0.91
C GLY A 107 -5.10 18.44 -1.59
N TYR A 108 -5.25 17.11 -1.54
CA TYR A 108 -4.33 16.16 -2.15
C TYR A 108 -5.07 15.13 -3.00
N ARG A 109 -4.50 14.78 -4.15
CA ARG A 109 -4.89 13.61 -4.92
C ARG A 109 -4.34 12.37 -4.22
N VAL A 110 -5.20 11.39 -3.98
CA VAL A 110 -4.86 10.17 -3.25
C VAL A 110 -5.09 8.97 -4.16
N ALA A 111 -4.02 8.23 -4.46
CA ALA A 111 -4.09 6.95 -5.13
C ALA A 111 -3.96 5.84 -4.10
N GLY A 112 -4.94 4.94 -4.02
CA GLY A 112 -4.90 3.86 -3.05
C GLY A 112 -5.98 2.81 -3.26
N LYS A 113 -5.99 1.79 -2.41
CA LYS A 113 -6.95 0.69 -2.52
C LYS A 113 -7.38 0.17 -1.15
N THR A 114 -8.66 -0.18 -1.06
CA THR A 114 -9.20 -1.00 0.02
C THR A 114 -8.88 -2.47 -0.19
N GLY A 115 -8.50 -3.16 0.88
CA GLY A 115 -8.38 -4.61 0.93
C GLY A 115 -9.23 -5.18 2.05
N THR A 116 -9.81 -6.35 1.81
CA THR A 116 -10.52 -7.14 2.82
C THR A 116 -10.05 -8.59 2.67
N GLY A 117 -9.41 -9.11 3.70
CA GLY A 117 -8.85 -10.46 3.72
C GLY A 117 -9.41 -11.27 4.87
N TRP A 118 -9.55 -12.58 4.66
CA TRP A 118 -9.87 -13.49 5.76
C TRP A 118 -8.62 -13.83 6.55
N ARG A 119 -8.76 -13.93 7.87
CA ARG A 119 -7.72 -14.46 8.72
C ARG A 119 -7.89 -15.96 8.88
N LEU A 120 -6.81 -16.70 8.71
CA LEU A 120 -6.74 -18.14 8.98
C LEU A 120 -5.85 -18.36 10.21
N ALA A 121 -6.26 -19.26 11.11
CA ALA A 121 -5.39 -19.80 12.15
C ALA A 121 -5.46 -21.32 12.07
N ASN A 122 -4.30 -21.96 11.93
CA ASN A 122 -4.19 -23.42 11.75
C ASN A 122 -5.08 -23.97 10.62
N GLY A 123 -5.20 -23.23 9.51
CA GLY A 123 -6.05 -23.60 8.37
C GLY A 123 -7.55 -23.33 8.55
N VAL A 124 -7.98 -22.87 9.72
CA VAL A 124 -9.38 -22.57 10.02
C VAL A 124 -9.64 -21.08 9.90
N LYS A 125 -10.69 -20.71 9.16
CA LYS A 125 -11.13 -19.31 9.04
C LYS A 125 -11.55 -18.79 10.41
N GLN A 126 -10.96 -17.68 10.81
CA GLN A 126 -11.28 -17.00 12.06
C GLN A 126 -12.46 -16.05 11.86
N PRO A 127 -13.22 -15.74 12.92
CA PRO A 127 -14.25 -14.71 12.87
C PRO A 127 -13.69 -13.35 12.45
N GLY A 128 -14.51 -12.60 11.71
CA GLY A 128 -14.18 -11.28 11.21
C GLY A 128 -13.25 -11.28 10.00
N GLU A 129 -12.63 -10.13 9.77
CA GLU A 129 -11.78 -9.87 8.61
C GLU A 129 -10.64 -8.91 8.95
N VAL A 130 -9.62 -8.93 8.11
CA VAL A 130 -8.58 -7.90 8.09
C VAL A 130 -8.96 -6.90 7.01
N GLY A 131 -9.42 -5.74 7.44
CA GLY A 131 -9.59 -4.60 6.55
C GLY A 131 -8.29 -3.83 6.41
N SER A 132 -8.04 -3.31 5.23
CA SER A 132 -6.85 -2.50 4.97
C SER A 132 -7.13 -1.37 3.99
N PHE A 133 -6.32 -0.31 4.12
CA PHE A 133 -6.18 0.70 3.10
C PHE A 133 -4.70 0.99 2.91
N ILE A 134 -4.25 0.93 1.66
CA ILE A 134 -2.87 1.26 1.28
C ILE A 134 -2.94 2.30 0.19
N GLY A 135 -2.20 3.39 0.35
CA GLY A 135 -2.21 4.46 -0.62
C GLY A 135 -1.00 5.36 -0.55
N MET A 136 -0.94 6.26 -1.53
CA MET A 136 0.12 7.23 -1.70
C MET A 136 -0.45 8.61 -2.01
N ALA A 137 0.28 9.64 -1.62
CA ALA A 137 -0.07 11.01 -1.91
C ALA A 137 1.17 11.92 -1.99
N PRO A 138 1.11 13.01 -2.78
CA PRO A 138 0.15 13.27 -3.86
C PRO A 138 0.21 12.19 -4.97
N ALA A 139 -0.89 11.83 -5.61
CA ALA A 139 -0.92 10.76 -6.62
C ALA A 139 -0.07 11.07 -7.87
N GLU A 140 -0.02 12.34 -8.26
CA GLU A 140 0.73 12.85 -9.41
C GLU A 140 2.24 12.96 -9.18
N ASN A 141 2.65 13.06 -7.91
CA ASN A 141 4.05 13.14 -7.50
C ASN A 141 4.21 12.55 -6.09
N PRO A 142 4.17 11.21 -5.95
CA PRO A 142 4.13 10.55 -4.65
C PRO A 142 5.32 10.89 -3.76
N ARG A 143 5.05 11.25 -2.51
CA ARG A 143 6.07 11.51 -1.48
C ARG A 143 6.07 10.47 -0.38
N TYR A 144 4.89 9.92 -0.08
CA TYR A 144 4.70 8.97 1.01
C TYR A 144 3.74 7.87 0.58
N VAL A 145 3.99 6.67 1.10
CA VAL A 145 3.05 5.54 1.12
C VAL A 145 2.67 5.28 2.56
N VAL A 146 1.38 5.12 2.82
CA VAL A 146 0.85 4.70 4.12
C VAL A 146 0.03 3.44 3.90
N ALA A 147 0.27 2.44 4.74
CA ALA A 147 -0.43 1.16 4.72
C ALA A 147 -1.04 0.93 6.12
N VAL A 148 -2.36 0.81 6.17
CA VAL A 148 -3.12 0.57 7.41
C VAL A 148 -3.80 -0.79 7.30
N PHE A 149 -3.65 -1.60 8.35
CA PHE A 149 -4.29 -2.92 8.47
C PHE A 149 -4.98 -2.99 9.83
N VAL A 150 -6.24 -3.41 9.83
CA VAL A 150 -7.07 -3.53 11.03
C VAL A 150 -7.78 -4.87 10.98
N TRP A 151 -7.49 -5.73 11.94
CA TRP A 151 -8.31 -6.91 12.17
C TRP A 151 -9.50 -6.53 13.06
N SER A 152 -10.71 -6.78 12.57
CA SER A 152 -11.94 -6.59 13.34
C SER A 152 -12.74 -7.89 13.35
N PRO A 153 -13.00 -8.48 14.52
CA PRO A 153 -13.89 -9.64 14.65
C PRO A 153 -15.31 -9.39 14.13
N GLY A 154 -15.75 -8.12 14.09
CA GLY A 154 -17.09 -7.71 13.68
C GLY A 154 -17.27 -7.40 12.19
N GLY A 155 -16.21 -7.45 11.37
CA GLY A 155 -16.34 -7.23 9.92
C GLY A 155 -16.20 -5.79 9.43
N GLU A 156 -15.71 -4.87 10.27
CA GLU A 156 -15.68 -3.42 9.96
C GLU A 156 -14.27 -2.87 9.69
N GLY A 157 -13.28 -3.74 9.43
CA GLY A 157 -11.89 -3.33 9.30
C GLY A 157 -11.66 -2.26 8.22
N GLY A 158 -12.41 -2.34 7.11
CA GLY A 158 -12.36 -1.35 6.02
C GLY A 158 -12.91 0.02 6.43
N ALA A 159 -13.96 0.06 7.26
CA ALA A 159 -14.55 1.28 7.79
C ALA A 159 -13.59 2.02 8.73
N VAL A 160 -12.63 1.31 9.35
CA VAL A 160 -11.61 1.89 10.23
C VAL A 160 -10.33 2.25 9.46
N ALA A 161 -9.88 1.38 8.56
CA ALA A 161 -8.58 1.53 7.90
C ALA A 161 -8.50 2.77 7.00
N ALA A 162 -9.56 3.09 6.26
CA ALA A 162 -9.57 4.25 5.35
C ALA A 162 -9.55 5.60 6.10
N PRO A 163 -10.38 5.85 7.13
CA PRO A 163 -10.26 7.05 7.97
C PRO A 163 -8.89 7.18 8.67
N ALA A 164 -8.36 6.07 9.19
CA ALA A 164 -7.04 6.07 9.82
C ALA A 164 -5.94 6.44 8.81
N PHE A 165 -6.00 5.90 7.59
CA PHE A 165 -5.11 6.31 6.50
C PHE A 165 -5.21 7.82 6.24
N ARG A 166 -6.42 8.37 6.12
CA ARG A 166 -6.65 9.80 5.86
C ARG A 166 -6.00 10.67 6.94
N GLU A 167 -6.14 10.30 8.21
CA GLU A 167 -5.55 11.03 9.32
C GLU A 167 -4.02 10.96 9.29
N MET A 168 -3.46 9.76 9.16
CA MET A 168 -2.01 9.54 9.13
C MET A 168 -1.34 10.22 7.93
N MET A 169 -1.91 10.05 6.74
CA MET A 169 -1.41 10.67 5.51
C MET A 169 -1.55 12.19 5.58
N GLY A 170 -2.71 12.70 5.99
CA GLY A 170 -2.94 14.13 6.15
C GLY A 170 -1.98 14.76 7.15
N PHE A 171 -1.72 14.12 8.29
CA PHE A 171 -0.72 14.56 9.24
C PHE A 171 0.68 14.56 8.62
N THR A 172 1.08 13.46 7.97
CA THR A 172 2.40 13.31 7.35
C THR A 172 2.67 14.41 6.33
N LEU A 173 1.73 14.64 5.41
CA LEU A 173 1.86 15.66 4.37
C LEU A 173 2.00 17.07 4.96
N ARG A 174 1.19 17.41 5.98
CA ARG A 174 1.29 18.70 6.66
C ARG A 174 2.59 18.86 7.44
N HIS A 175 2.97 17.83 8.19
CA HIS A 175 4.17 17.83 9.02
C HIS A 175 5.43 18.05 8.18
N TYR A 176 5.54 17.35 7.05
CA TYR A 176 6.66 17.48 6.13
C TYR A 176 6.49 18.59 5.07
N LYS A 177 5.46 19.44 5.21
CA LYS A 177 5.20 20.60 4.35
C LYS A 177 5.15 20.24 2.86
N VAL A 178 4.55 19.10 2.54
CA VAL A 178 4.33 18.71 1.14
C VAL A 178 3.34 19.71 0.53
N PRO A 179 3.62 20.28 -0.65
CA PRO A 179 2.67 21.15 -1.33
C PRO A 179 1.37 20.39 -1.65
N PRO A 180 0.19 21.03 -1.52
CA PRO A 180 -1.06 20.50 -2.03
C PRO A 180 -0.98 20.15 -3.51
N SER A 181 -1.88 19.27 -3.97
CA SER A 181 -1.96 18.90 -5.37
C SER A 181 -2.23 20.11 -6.26
N GLY A 182 -1.49 20.21 -7.38
CA GLY A 182 -1.59 21.34 -8.32
C GLY A 182 -2.83 21.30 -9.23
N GLY A 183 -3.59 20.21 -9.21
CA GLY A 183 -4.78 20.02 -10.04
C GLY A 183 -5.79 19.08 -9.39
N LYS A 184 -7.01 19.04 -9.96
CA LYS A 184 -8.04 18.09 -9.53
C LYS A 184 -7.67 16.68 -9.94
N ALA A 185 -8.17 15.69 -9.21
CA ALA A 185 -8.12 14.30 -9.63
C ALA A 185 -8.81 14.14 -11.00
N PRO A 186 -8.39 13.16 -11.81
CA PRO A 186 -9.06 12.84 -13.07
C PRO A 186 -10.53 12.48 -12.82
N LYS A 187 -11.40 12.78 -13.79
CA LYS A 187 -12.77 12.26 -13.79
C LYS A 187 -12.73 10.85 -14.37
N PHE A 188 -13.36 9.92 -13.68
CA PHE A 188 -13.49 8.54 -14.14
C PHE A 188 -14.94 8.28 -14.55
N GLU A 189 -15.12 7.65 -15.70
CA GLU A 189 -16.38 7.03 -16.06
C GLU A 189 -16.29 5.55 -15.68
N VAL A 190 -17.02 5.17 -14.63
CA VAL A 190 -17.15 3.76 -14.23
C VAL A 190 -18.48 3.27 -14.78
N PHE A 191 -18.41 2.42 -15.81
CA PHE A 191 -19.61 1.80 -16.35
C PHE A 191 -20.16 0.81 -15.31
N PRO A 192 -21.39 1.00 -14.81
CA PRO A 192 -22.01 0.02 -13.94
C PRO A 192 -22.17 -1.31 -14.70
N ARG A 193 -22.10 -2.41 -13.95
CA ARG A 193 -22.49 -3.73 -14.45
C ARG A 193 -24.00 -3.83 -14.60
#